data_AF-A0A183HFP9-F1
#
_entry.id   AF-A0A183HFP9-F1
#
_cell.length_a   1.000
_cell.length_b   1.000
_cell.length_c   1.000
_cell.angle_alpha   90.00
_cell.angle_beta   90.00
_cell.angle_gamma   90.00
#
_symmetry.space_group_name_H-M   'P 1'
#
loop_
_entity.id
_entity.type
_entity.pdbx_description
1 polymer ?
#
loop_
_entity_poly.entity_id
_entity_poly.type
_entity_poly.pdbx_seq_one_letter_code
_entity_poly.pdbx_strand_id
1 'polypeptide(L)'
;MVTNRPNDACILFAFVDNSNDVKYLKYWNSGRNHVLLNVGINSLPYYPNSVIVSASYGYREFKDNFDISLNVRVPDYNKNRWKQLSPLLPLTRKYLLSYVDAVPEEISSTMKDQLELLASSAESVGDRVFLDISCKENCASRNNIYSESMFALIFFQTGQSPTTLFHDQLLSALQYGAIPVITTLLPPLPFMEWLDWRRVVYTLPLQRLPELHFILRSFAPSDILEMRRQGRFLLENYLIDKKVVAETLIAALRFRIGVPGEQAAAVQGNPLFSNQQFTAPHLVLVKPLDEEYL
;
A
#
# COMPACT_ATOMS: atom_id res chain seq x y z
N MET A 1 -16.56 -19.70 -25.26
CA MET A 1 -16.08 -21.07 -25.49
C MET A 1 -15.03 -21.36 -24.42
N VAL A 2 -15.24 -22.37 -23.58
CA VAL A 2 -14.21 -22.82 -22.62
C VAL A 2 -13.25 -23.71 -23.39
N THR A 3 -11.94 -23.48 -23.26
CA THR A 3 -10.91 -24.28 -23.94
C THR A 3 -10.14 -25.10 -22.90
N ASN A 4 -9.89 -26.36 -23.22
CA ASN A 4 -9.04 -27.25 -22.42
C ASN A 4 -7.60 -27.27 -22.96
N ARG A 5 -7.30 -26.51 -24.01
CA ARG A 5 -5.95 -26.40 -24.57
C ARG A 5 -5.20 -25.28 -23.85
N PRO A 6 -4.11 -25.57 -23.11
CA PRO A 6 -3.37 -24.56 -22.36
C PRO A 6 -2.89 -23.39 -23.24
N ASN A 7 -2.49 -23.69 -24.49
CA ASN A 7 -1.99 -22.68 -25.44
C ASN A 7 -3.06 -21.69 -25.93
N ASP A 8 -4.34 -21.99 -25.74
CA ASP A 8 -5.45 -21.10 -26.10
C ASP A 8 -6.04 -20.38 -24.88
N ALA A 9 -5.70 -20.83 -23.66
CA ALA A 9 -6.22 -20.30 -22.41
C ALA A 9 -5.45 -19.03 -22.03
N CYS A 10 -5.79 -17.92 -22.67
CA CYS A 10 -5.13 -16.63 -22.45
C CYS A 10 -5.89 -15.75 -21.45
N ILE A 11 -5.13 -15.05 -20.60
CA ILE A 11 -5.58 -13.86 -19.89
C ILE A 11 -5.15 -12.64 -20.70
N LEU A 12 -6.10 -11.75 -20.98
CA LEU A 12 -5.93 -10.60 -21.85
C LEU A 12 -5.78 -9.34 -21.01
N PHE A 13 -4.64 -8.66 -21.16
CA PHE A 13 -4.36 -7.40 -20.48
C PHE A 13 -4.74 -6.24 -21.40
N ALA A 14 -5.48 -5.27 -20.87
CA ALA A 14 -5.79 -4.02 -21.56
C ALA A 14 -5.51 -2.83 -20.66
N PHE A 15 -4.72 -1.88 -21.17
CA PHE A 15 -4.53 -0.58 -20.53
C PHE A 15 -5.67 0.33 -20.98
N VAL A 16 -6.44 0.85 -20.04
CA VAL A 16 -7.66 1.63 -20.31
C VAL A 16 -7.75 2.83 -19.36
N ASP A 17 -8.50 3.84 -19.77
CA ASP A 17 -8.99 4.93 -18.95
C ASP A 17 -10.48 5.18 -19.24
N ASN A 18 -11.04 6.26 -18.68
CA ASN A 18 -12.44 6.63 -18.85
C ASN A 18 -12.81 7.10 -20.28
N SER A 19 -11.84 7.28 -21.17
CA SER A 19 -12.06 7.67 -22.58
C SER A 19 -12.08 6.46 -23.53
N ASN A 20 -11.55 5.31 -23.11
CA ASN A 20 -11.52 4.11 -23.94
C ASN A 20 -12.86 3.36 -23.91
N ASP A 21 -13.40 3.00 -25.08
CA ASP A 21 -14.52 2.06 -25.16
C ASP A 21 -13.99 0.62 -25.25
N VAL A 22 -14.15 -0.12 -24.14
CA VAL A 22 -13.70 -1.51 -24.00
C VAL A 22 -14.31 -2.46 -25.03
N LYS A 23 -15.43 -2.09 -25.68
CA LYS A 23 -16.06 -2.91 -26.72
C LYS A 23 -15.18 -3.08 -27.96
N TYR A 24 -14.24 -2.17 -28.19
CA TYR A 24 -13.28 -2.26 -29.29
C TYR A 24 -12.02 -3.05 -28.92
N LEU A 25 -11.89 -3.54 -27.69
CA LEU A 25 -10.79 -4.41 -27.33
C LEU A 25 -10.87 -5.72 -28.10
N LYS A 26 -9.73 -6.15 -28.64
CA LYS A 26 -9.62 -7.41 -29.36
C LYS A 26 -10.01 -8.56 -28.44
N TYR A 27 -10.89 -9.44 -28.91
CA TYR A 27 -11.43 -10.58 -28.16
C TYR A 27 -12.34 -10.21 -26.97
N TRP A 28 -12.81 -8.96 -26.88
CA TRP A 28 -13.77 -8.57 -25.86
C TRP A 28 -15.02 -9.44 -25.89
N ASN A 29 -15.31 -10.09 -24.77
CA ASN A 29 -16.38 -11.08 -24.62
C ASN A 29 -17.13 -10.83 -23.30
N SER A 30 -17.57 -9.58 -23.13
CA SER A 30 -18.19 -9.10 -21.89
C SER A 30 -17.27 -9.22 -20.66
N GLY A 31 -15.96 -9.08 -20.86
CA GLY A 31 -14.96 -9.02 -19.80
C GLY A 31 -14.30 -10.33 -19.38
N ARG A 32 -14.77 -11.47 -19.89
CA ARG A 32 -14.23 -12.77 -19.47
C ARG A 32 -12.75 -12.88 -19.86
N ASN A 33 -11.92 -13.32 -18.92
CA ASN A 33 -10.46 -13.41 -19.06
C ASN A 33 -9.76 -12.07 -19.33
N HIS A 34 -10.42 -10.93 -19.10
CA HIS A 34 -9.80 -9.62 -19.26
C HIS A 34 -9.37 -9.04 -17.92
N VAL A 35 -8.16 -8.48 -17.91
CA VAL A 35 -7.62 -7.65 -16.83
C VAL A 35 -7.51 -6.24 -17.38
N LEU A 36 -8.32 -5.34 -16.83
CA LEU A 36 -8.37 -3.93 -17.20
C LEU A 36 -7.48 -3.14 -16.25
N LEU A 37 -6.38 -2.60 -16.77
CA LEU A 37 -5.44 -1.77 -16.02
C LEU A 37 -5.85 -0.32 -16.23
N ASN A 38 -6.45 0.27 -15.20
CA ASN A 38 -6.85 1.68 -15.24
C ASN A 38 -5.60 2.56 -15.14
N VAL A 39 -5.16 3.09 -16.28
CA VAL A 39 -4.09 4.09 -16.33
C VAL A 39 -4.65 5.51 -16.14
N GLY A 40 -5.97 5.67 -15.98
CA GLY A 40 -6.73 6.90 -15.68
C GLY A 40 -6.62 7.39 -14.22
N ILE A 41 -7.22 8.55 -13.95
CA ILE A 41 -7.39 9.11 -12.58
C ILE A 41 -8.81 8.81 -12.08
N ASN A 42 -9.76 8.82 -13.00
CA ASN A 42 -11.17 8.55 -12.72
C ASN A 42 -11.44 7.05 -12.66
N SER A 43 -12.51 6.67 -11.97
CA SER A 43 -12.98 5.29 -11.95
C SER A 43 -13.41 4.82 -13.34
N LEU A 44 -13.23 3.53 -13.60
CA LEU A 44 -13.80 2.88 -14.79
C LEU A 44 -15.27 2.51 -14.52
N PRO A 45 -16.08 2.33 -15.56
CA PRO A 45 -17.40 1.71 -15.41
C PRO A 45 -17.31 0.32 -14.77
N TYR A 46 -18.40 -0.12 -14.14
CA TYR A 46 -18.49 -1.45 -13.57
C TYR A 46 -18.49 -2.55 -14.65
N TYR A 47 -17.47 -3.41 -14.63
CA TYR A 47 -17.37 -4.59 -15.50
C TYR A 47 -17.39 -5.88 -14.68
N PRO A 48 -18.50 -6.64 -14.62
CA PRO A 48 -18.66 -7.74 -13.66
C PRO A 48 -17.70 -8.92 -13.90
N ASN A 49 -17.37 -9.22 -15.16
CA ASN A 49 -16.55 -10.41 -15.49
C ASN A 49 -15.07 -10.10 -15.71
N SER A 50 -14.66 -8.84 -15.67
CA SER A 50 -13.27 -8.42 -15.82
C SER A 50 -12.63 -8.17 -14.46
N VAL A 51 -11.35 -8.50 -14.31
CA VAL A 51 -10.57 -7.98 -13.19
C VAL A 51 -10.25 -6.51 -13.48
N ILE A 52 -10.58 -5.61 -12.57
CA ILE A 52 -10.19 -4.20 -12.66
C ILE A 52 -9.03 -3.97 -11.72
N VAL A 53 -7.92 -3.48 -12.29
CA VAL A 53 -6.74 -3.04 -11.56
C VAL A 53 -6.73 -1.52 -11.57
N SER A 54 -7.08 -0.89 -10.45
CA SER A 54 -7.21 0.57 -10.39
C SER A 54 -6.95 1.12 -8.99
N ALA A 55 -6.54 2.37 -8.88
CA ALA A 55 -6.56 3.11 -7.61
C ALA A 55 -7.87 3.86 -7.39
N SER A 56 -8.78 3.85 -8.37
CA SER A 56 -10.00 4.65 -8.39
C SER A 56 -11.19 3.79 -8.73
N TYR A 57 -12.17 3.71 -7.82
CA TYR A 57 -13.38 2.92 -7.98
C TYR A 57 -14.60 3.76 -7.64
N GLY A 58 -15.73 3.53 -8.30
CA GLY A 58 -17.00 4.08 -7.85
C GLY A 58 -17.41 3.50 -6.50
N TYR A 59 -18.37 4.15 -5.85
CA TYR A 59 -18.83 3.76 -4.52
C TYR A 59 -19.39 2.33 -4.54
N ARG A 60 -18.81 1.44 -3.74
CA ARG A 60 -19.14 0.00 -3.67
C ARG A 60 -18.98 -0.76 -5.00
N GLU A 61 -18.17 -0.25 -5.93
CA GLU A 61 -17.90 -0.92 -7.20
C GLU A 61 -16.65 -1.82 -7.16
N PHE A 62 -15.82 -1.69 -6.12
CA PHE A 62 -14.70 -2.59 -5.88
C PHE A 62 -15.20 -4.00 -5.58
N LYS A 63 -14.81 -4.98 -6.39
CA LYS A 63 -15.16 -6.39 -6.15
C LYS A 63 -14.10 -7.05 -5.26
N ASP A 64 -14.46 -7.27 -4.00
CA ASP A 64 -13.62 -8.01 -3.05
C ASP A 64 -13.20 -9.37 -3.61
N ASN A 65 -11.94 -9.75 -3.42
CA ASN A 65 -11.37 -11.01 -3.90
C ASN A 65 -11.37 -11.17 -5.43
N PHE A 66 -11.61 -10.09 -6.19
CA PHE A 66 -11.65 -10.12 -7.65
C PHE A 66 -10.92 -8.95 -8.30
N ASP A 67 -11.16 -7.72 -7.85
CA ASP A 67 -10.41 -6.55 -8.31
C ASP A 67 -9.09 -6.39 -7.53
N ILE A 68 -8.18 -5.58 -8.07
CA ILE A 68 -6.90 -5.27 -7.40
C ILE A 68 -6.79 -3.76 -7.27
N SER A 69 -6.92 -3.26 -6.04
CA SER A 69 -6.69 -1.85 -5.75
C SER A 69 -5.21 -1.55 -5.96
N LEU A 70 -4.84 -0.69 -6.91
CA LEU A 70 -3.45 -0.42 -7.26
C LEU A 70 -3.33 0.84 -8.12
N ASN A 71 -2.46 1.77 -7.70
CA ASN A 71 -2.07 2.86 -8.58
C ASN A 71 -0.96 2.38 -9.53
N VAL A 72 -1.27 2.27 -10.81
CA VAL A 72 -0.29 1.89 -11.85
C VAL A 72 0.55 3.08 -12.34
N ARG A 73 0.21 4.31 -11.93
CA ARG A 73 0.96 5.55 -12.24
C ARG A 73 2.18 5.70 -11.33
N VAL A 74 2.97 4.64 -11.24
CA VAL A 74 4.25 4.65 -10.52
C VAL A 74 5.38 5.09 -11.44
N PRO A 75 6.52 5.54 -10.88
CA PRO A 75 7.67 5.96 -11.67
C PRO A 75 8.28 4.84 -12.53
N ASP A 76 9.02 5.21 -13.57
CA ASP A 76 9.77 4.25 -14.38
C ASP A 76 10.85 3.53 -13.57
N TYR A 77 11.19 2.33 -14.03
CA TYR A 77 12.20 1.47 -13.41
C TYR A 77 13.55 2.18 -13.33
N ASN A 78 14.14 2.15 -12.14
CA ASN A 78 15.50 2.62 -11.92
C ASN A 78 16.19 1.69 -10.92
N LYS A 79 17.28 1.05 -11.35
CA LYS A 79 18.08 0.10 -10.53
C LYS A 79 18.55 0.70 -9.19
N ASN A 80 18.74 2.01 -9.13
CA ASN A 80 19.20 2.73 -7.94
C ASN A 80 18.08 3.50 -7.23
N ARG A 81 16.80 3.25 -7.55
CA ARG A 81 15.66 3.97 -6.95
C ARG A 81 15.62 3.86 -5.43
N TRP A 82 15.96 2.70 -4.89
CA TRP A 82 16.08 2.47 -3.46
C TRP A 82 17.04 3.44 -2.76
N LYS A 83 18.07 3.95 -3.46
CA LYS A 83 19.02 4.95 -2.91
C LYS A 83 18.40 6.35 -2.78
N GLN A 84 17.30 6.61 -3.49
CA GLN A 84 16.58 7.89 -3.43
C GLN A 84 15.54 7.91 -2.31
N LEU A 85 15.28 6.75 -1.68
CA LEU A 85 14.34 6.65 -0.58
C LEU A 85 14.91 7.33 0.66
N SER A 86 14.04 7.96 1.46
CA SER A 86 14.49 8.62 2.68
C SER A 86 14.99 7.62 3.72
N PRO A 87 15.96 7.99 4.57
CA PRO A 87 16.42 7.12 5.63
C PRO A 87 15.30 6.83 6.64
N LEU A 88 15.27 5.60 7.16
CA LEU A 88 14.32 5.20 8.20
C LEU A 88 14.68 5.77 9.58
N LEU A 89 15.94 6.20 9.73
CA LEU A 89 16.47 6.86 10.93
C LEU A 89 16.64 8.37 10.67
N PRO A 90 16.56 9.22 11.71
CA PRO A 90 16.37 8.89 13.12
C PRO A 90 14.97 8.35 13.45
N LEU A 91 14.86 7.62 14.56
CA LEU A 91 13.59 7.09 15.03
C LEU A 91 12.61 8.23 15.31
N THR A 92 12.99 9.11 16.24
CA THR A 92 12.25 10.33 16.58
C THR A 92 12.49 11.39 15.51
N ARG A 93 11.40 11.96 15.00
CA ARG A 93 11.45 13.05 14.01
C ARG A 93 10.76 14.28 14.60
N LYS A 94 10.87 15.41 13.90
CA LYS A 94 10.41 16.73 14.38
C LYS A 94 8.92 16.78 14.69
N TYR A 95 8.10 16.12 13.87
CA TYR A 95 6.66 15.99 14.07
C TYR A 95 6.29 14.56 14.48
N LEU A 96 5.44 14.43 15.49
CA LEU A 96 4.83 13.16 15.84
C LEU A 96 3.94 12.68 14.69
N LEU A 97 3.08 13.58 14.20
CA LEU A 97 2.10 13.30 13.16
C LEU A 97 2.04 14.46 12.18
N SER A 98 1.86 14.15 10.90
CA SER A 98 1.54 15.13 9.87
C SER A 98 0.29 14.74 9.09
N TYR A 99 -0.54 15.73 8.75
CA TYR A 99 -1.68 15.61 7.86
C TYR A 99 -1.56 16.66 6.75
N VAL A 100 -1.66 16.21 5.49
CA VAL A 100 -1.61 17.07 4.30
C VAL A 100 -2.68 16.64 3.32
N ASP A 101 -3.83 17.28 3.38
CA ASP A 101 -4.92 17.09 2.41
C ASP A 101 -5.97 18.19 2.54
N ALA A 102 -6.78 18.38 1.50
CA ALA A 102 -8.02 19.13 1.65
C ALA A 102 -8.97 18.37 2.58
N VAL A 103 -9.63 19.11 3.47
CA VAL A 103 -10.81 18.57 4.15
C VAL A 103 -12.03 18.84 3.26
N PRO A 104 -12.83 17.82 2.90
CA PRO A 104 -14.05 18.01 2.13
C PRO A 104 -14.98 19.04 2.78
N GLU A 105 -15.56 19.95 1.99
CA GLU A 105 -16.37 21.07 2.49
C GLU A 105 -17.57 20.60 3.34
N GLU A 106 -18.15 19.47 2.98
CA GLU A 106 -19.34 18.88 3.63
C GLU A 106 -19.09 18.44 5.09
N ILE A 107 -17.84 18.17 5.46
CA ILE A 107 -17.44 17.59 6.76
C ILE A 107 -16.42 18.50 7.47
N SER A 108 -16.25 19.72 6.94
CA SER A 108 -15.18 20.64 7.29
C SER A 108 -15.16 21.01 8.77
N SER A 109 -16.29 21.36 9.39
CA SER A 109 -16.28 21.87 10.77
C SER A 109 -15.88 20.81 11.78
N THR A 110 -16.63 19.71 11.87
CA THR A 110 -16.39 18.65 12.87
C THR A 110 -15.01 18.01 12.73
N MET A 111 -14.54 17.81 11.50
CA MET A 111 -13.21 17.23 11.27
C MET A 111 -12.09 18.21 11.64
N LYS A 112 -12.24 19.50 11.31
CA LYS A 112 -11.27 20.53 11.72
C LYS A 112 -11.19 20.61 13.24
N ASP A 113 -12.33 20.62 13.92
CA ASP A 113 -12.38 20.63 15.39
C ASP A 113 -11.65 19.41 15.98
N GLN A 114 -11.86 18.21 15.42
CA GLN A 114 -11.17 16.99 15.87
C GLN A 114 -9.65 17.04 15.62
N LEU A 115 -9.20 17.59 14.49
CA LEU A 115 -7.78 17.76 14.18
C LEU A 115 -7.13 18.82 15.09
N GLU A 116 -7.83 19.90 15.40
CA GLU A 116 -7.37 20.94 16.32
C GLU A 116 -7.27 20.43 17.76
N LEU A 117 -8.25 19.63 18.20
CA LEU A 117 -8.20 18.93 19.49
C LEU A 117 -7.01 17.97 19.56
N LEU A 118 -6.77 17.21 18.50
CA LEU A 118 -5.62 16.32 18.38
C LEU A 118 -4.30 17.08 18.48
N ALA A 119 -4.17 18.21 17.78
CA ALA A 119 -2.98 19.05 17.81
C ALA A 119 -2.76 19.66 19.20
N SER A 120 -3.80 20.22 19.81
CA SER A 120 -3.75 20.80 21.16
C SER A 120 -3.36 19.76 22.21
N SER A 121 -3.89 18.53 22.08
CA SER A 121 -3.54 17.43 22.96
C SER A 121 -2.07 17.03 22.84
N ALA A 122 -1.51 17.01 21.62
CA ALA A 122 -0.09 16.73 21.41
C ALA A 122 0.82 17.86 21.94
N GLU A 123 0.44 19.12 21.71
CA GLU A 123 1.19 20.29 22.18
C GLU A 123 1.28 20.36 23.71
N SER A 124 0.21 19.94 24.42
CA SER A 124 0.17 19.91 25.88
C SER A 124 1.28 19.04 26.53
N VAL A 125 1.84 18.08 25.79
CA VAL A 125 2.93 17.20 26.23
C VAL A 125 4.25 17.45 25.49
N GLY A 126 4.32 18.54 24.72
CA GLY A 126 5.52 18.98 23.99
C GLY A 126 5.74 18.32 22.63
N ASP A 127 4.78 17.53 22.13
CA ASP A 127 4.83 16.99 20.78
C ASP A 127 4.35 18.02 19.76
N ARG A 128 4.84 17.89 18.51
CA ARG A 128 4.43 18.75 17.40
C ARG A 128 3.62 17.97 16.39
N VAL A 129 2.50 18.55 15.95
CA VAL A 129 1.67 18.02 14.86
C VAL A 129 1.68 19.03 13.72
N PHE A 130 1.88 18.55 12.50
CA PHE A 130 1.80 19.39 11.31
C PHE A 130 0.45 19.18 10.63
N LEU A 131 -0.38 20.22 10.52
CA LEU A 131 -1.67 20.18 9.85
C LEU A 131 -1.68 21.17 8.69
N ASP A 132 -1.80 20.66 7.47
CA ASP A 132 -2.02 21.48 6.28
C ASP A 132 -3.30 21.04 5.56
N ILE A 133 -4.37 21.78 5.87
CA ILE A 133 -5.73 21.54 5.36
C ILE A 133 -6.00 22.36 4.08
N SER A 134 -5.04 23.20 3.68
CA SER A 134 -5.22 24.17 2.60
C SER A 134 -5.00 23.59 1.20
N CYS A 135 -4.58 22.33 1.11
CA CYS A 135 -4.08 21.76 -0.12
C CYS A 135 -5.22 21.32 -1.06
N LYS A 136 -5.60 22.17 -2.02
CA LYS A 136 -6.69 21.91 -2.97
C LYS A 136 -6.26 21.08 -4.19
N GLU A 137 -5.05 21.31 -4.71
CA GLU A 137 -4.53 20.61 -5.90
C GLU A 137 -3.02 20.33 -5.77
N ASN A 138 -2.59 19.16 -6.28
CA ASN A 138 -1.19 18.74 -6.39
C ASN A 138 -0.38 18.76 -5.06
N CYS A 139 -0.92 18.09 -4.04
CA CYS A 139 -0.31 17.97 -2.72
C CYS A 139 0.97 17.12 -2.67
N ALA A 140 1.33 16.45 -3.77
CA ALA A 140 2.51 15.59 -3.83
C ALA A 140 3.81 16.32 -3.44
N SER A 141 3.94 17.61 -3.79
CA SER A 141 5.10 18.44 -3.40
C SER A 141 5.19 18.69 -1.89
N ARG A 142 4.05 18.67 -1.19
CA ARG A 142 3.95 18.90 0.25
C ARG A 142 4.22 17.63 1.06
N ASN A 143 4.25 16.46 0.43
CA ASN A 143 4.56 15.18 1.08
C ASN A 143 6.00 15.10 1.61
N ASN A 144 6.89 16.04 1.25
CA ASN A 144 8.23 16.15 1.83
C ASN A 144 8.19 16.25 3.37
N ILE A 145 7.09 16.74 3.95
CA ILE A 145 6.89 16.78 5.40
C ILE A 145 6.96 15.40 6.06
N TYR A 146 6.65 14.33 5.32
CA TYR A 146 6.75 12.96 5.82
C TYR A 146 8.18 12.58 6.18
N SER A 147 9.20 13.21 5.59
CA SER A 147 10.61 13.00 5.99
C SER A 147 10.90 13.50 7.41
N GLU A 148 10.16 14.52 7.87
CA GLU A 148 10.26 15.15 9.19
C GLU A 148 9.22 14.62 10.18
N SER A 149 8.37 13.66 9.77
CA SER A 149 7.23 13.19 10.55
C SER A 149 7.34 11.70 10.88
N MET A 150 6.97 11.28 12.09
CA MET A 150 6.98 9.86 12.46
C MET A 150 5.82 9.10 11.84
N PHE A 151 4.62 9.68 11.92
CA PHE A 151 3.39 9.14 11.39
C PHE A 151 2.79 10.09 10.36
N ALA A 152 2.15 9.53 9.34
CA ALA A 152 1.44 10.26 8.29
C ALA A 152 -0.05 9.93 8.37
N LEU A 153 -0.88 10.90 8.78
CA LEU A 153 -2.33 10.73 8.79
C LEU A 153 -2.85 10.77 7.36
N ILE A 154 -3.52 9.70 6.94
CA ILE A 154 -4.18 9.56 5.65
C ILE A 154 -5.66 9.40 5.92
N PHE A 155 -6.43 10.38 5.44
CA PHE A 155 -7.85 10.38 5.68
C PHE A 155 -8.58 9.54 4.64
N PHE A 156 -9.47 8.69 5.14
CA PHE A 156 -10.42 7.95 4.33
C PHE A 156 -11.69 7.78 5.16
N GLN A 157 -12.84 8.04 4.57
CA GLN A 157 -14.13 7.93 5.24
C GLN A 157 -14.91 6.73 4.77
N THR A 158 -15.70 6.15 5.66
CA THR A 158 -16.70 5.16 5.28
C THR A 158 -17.69 5.82 4.32
N GLY A 159 -17.86 5.25 3.13
CA GLY A 159 -18.69 5.87 2.08
C GLY A 159 -17.88 6.47 0.95
N GLN A 160 -16.62 6.80 1.17
CA GLN A 160 -15.76 7.35 0.13
C GLN A 160 -15.25 6.26 -0.80
N SER A 161 -15.12 6.67 -2.06
CA SER A 161 -14.46 5.91 -3.10
C SER A 161 -12.95 5.99 -2.94
N PRO A 162 -12.21 4.88 -3.16
CA PRO A 162 -10.76 4.91 -3.37
C PRO A 162 -10.41 5.85 -4.50
N THR A 163 -9.34 6.63 -4.34
CA THR A 163 -8.85 7.58 -5.33
C THR A 163 -7.35 7.43 -5.52
N THR A 164 -6.83 7.91 -6.65
CA THR A 164 -5.38 7.96 -6.87
C THR A 164 -4.64 8.75 -5.80
N LEU A 165 -5.25 9.81 -5.26
CA LEU A 165 -4.65 10.67 -4.23
C LEU A 165 -4.36 9.88 -2.94
N PHE A 166 -5.31 9.04 -2.50
CA PHE A 166 -5.11 8.17 -1.33
C PHE A 166 -3.91 7.25 -1.53
N HIS A 167 -3.80 6.63 -2.71
CA HIS A 167 -2.65 5.77 -3.04
C HIS A 167 -1.33 6.55 -3.09
N ASP A 168 -1.34 7.77 -3.65
CA ASP A 168 -0.15 8.61 -3.75
C ASP A 168 0.35 9.06 -2.38
N GLN A 169 -0.55 9.41 -1.46
CA GLN A 169 -0.23 9.72 -0.07
C GLN A 169 0.35 8.50 0.66
N LEU A 170 -0.28 7.32 0.49
CA LEU A 170 0.18 6.06 1.07
C LEU A 170 1.59 5.73 0.60
N LEU A 171 1.84 5.75 -0.71
CA LEU A 171 3.15 5.49 -1.29
C LEU A 171 4.18 6.53 -0.84
N SER A 172 3.80 7.81 -0.79
CA SER A 172 4.68 8.88 -0.34
C SER A 172 5.10 8.70 1.11
N ALA A 173 4.17 8.37 2.01
CA ALA A 173 4.48 8.11 3.42
C ALA A 173 5.54 6.99 3.55
N LEU A 174 5.36 5.88 2.81
CA LEU A 174 6.33 4.78 2.78
C LEU A 174 7.68 5.20 2.17
N GLN A 175 7.69 6.00 1.10
CA GLN A 175 8.92 6.51 0.47
C GLN A 175 9.74 7.35 1.46
N TYR A 176 9.07 8.21 2.22
CA TYR A 176 9.68 9.06 3.23
C TYR A 176 9.93 8.35 4.58
N GLY A 177 9.54 7.08 4.71
CA GLY A 177 9.73 6.28 5.92
C GLY A 177 8.86 6.72 7.10
N ALA A 178 7.78 7.46 6.84
CA ALA A 178 6.74 7.72 7.83
C ALA A 178 5.77 6.53 7.88
N ILE A 179 5.22 6.23 9.06
CA ILE A 179 4.25 5.16 9.23
C ILE A 179 2.86 5.70 8.86
N PRO A 180 2.16 5.13 7.86
CA PRO A 180 0.83 5.58 7.51
C PRO A 180 -0.19 5.24 8.61
N VAL A 181 -1.03 6.21 8.95
CA VAL A 181 -2.15 6.09 9.87
C VAL A 181 -3.43 6.36 9.09
N ILE A 182 -4.30 5.35 8.95
CA ILE A 182 -5.50 5.44 8.10
C ILE A 182 -6.75 5.49 8.98
N THR A 183 -7.65 6.44 8.71
CA THR A 183 -8.84 6.70 9.55
C THR A 183 -10.00 5.70 9.41
N THR A 184 -9.78 4.58 8.74
CA THR A 184 -10.78 3.51 8.57
C THR A 184 -10.11 2.18 8.28
N LEU A 185 -10.88 1.09 8.43
CA LEU A 185 -10.50 -0.28 8.13
C LEU A 185 -10.91 -0.72 6.71
N LEU A 186 -11.65 0.13 6.00
CA LEU A 186 -12.34 -0.22 4.77
C LEU A 186 -11.65 0.13 3.44
N PRO A 187 -10.56 0.91 3.33
CA PRO A 187 -10.03 1.23 2.03
C PRO A 187 -9.32 0.01 1.45
N PRO A 188 -9.58 -0.35 0.19
CA PRO A 188 -8.86 -1.44 -0.44
C PRO A 188 -7.42 -1.02 -0.68
N LEU A 189 -6.47 -1.70 -0.04
CA LEU A 189 -5.04 -1.40 -0.11
C LEU A 189 -4.35 -2.15 -1.26
N PRO A 190 -3.19 -1.67 -1.73
CA PRO A 190 -2.44 -2.35 -2.78
C PRO A 190 -2.16 -3.82 -2.47
N PHE A 191 -2.66 -4.72 -3.33
CA PHE A 191 -2.51 -6.17 -3.16
C PHE A 191 -2.93 -6.68 -1.77
N MET A 192 -3.97 -6.09 -1.16
CA MET A 192 -4.40 -6.39 0.22
C MET A 192 -4.71 -7.87 0.50
N GLU A 193 -5.04 -8.65 -0.51
CA GLU A 193 -5.28 -10.10 -0.38
C GLU A 193 -3.99 -10.90 -0.14
N TRP A 194 -2.84 -10.38 -0.59
CA TRP A 194 -1.55 -11.07 -0.54
C TRP A 194 -0.56 -10.41 0.42
N LEU A 195 -0.74 -9.14 0.74
CA LEU A 195 0.15 -8.36 1.61
C LEU A 195 -0.49 -8.09 2.97
N ASP A 196 0.22 -8.45 4.04
CA ASP A 196 -0.21 -8.17 5.42
C ASP A 196 0.05 -6.70 5.80
N TRP A 197 -0.86 -5.82 5.39
CA TRP A 197 -0.78 -4.38 5.67
C TRP A 197 -0.82 -4.03 7.16
N ARG A 198 -1.29 -4.94 8.03
CA ARG A 198 -1.35 -4.71 9.48
C ARG A 198 0.03 -4.51 10.12
N ARG A 199 1.09 -4.93 9.43
CA ARG A 199 2.50 -4.74 9.87
C ARG A 199 3.09 -3.40 9.43
N VAL A 200 2.40 -2.69 8.54
CA VAL A 200 2.92 -1.50 7.84
C VAL A 200 2.15 -0.25 8.20
N VAL A 201 0.83 -0.37 8.36
CA VAL A 201 -0.05 0.76 8.64
C VAL A 201 -0.77 0.58 9.97
N TYR A 202 -1.00 1.70 10.64
CA TYR A 202 -1.93 1.74 11.77
C TYR A 202 -3.30 2.19 11.25
N THR A 203 -4.36 1.50 11.67
CA THR A 203 -5.73 1.85 11.29
C THR A 203 -6.50 2.26 12.53
N LEU A 204 -7.28 3.34 12.43
CA LEU A 204 -8.03 3.91 13.55
C LEU A 204 -9.38 4.40 13.04
N PRO A 205 -10.52 4.06 13.68
CA PRO A 205 -11.81 4.67 13.35
C PRO A 205 -11.78 6.19 13.55
N LEU A 206 -12.42 6.93 12.64
CA LEU A 206 -12.47 8.40 12.70
C LEU A 206 -12.95 8.96 14.06
N GLN A 207 -13.86 8.27 14.73
CA GLN A 207 -14.40 8.70 16.03
C GLN A 207 -13.33 8.77 17.13
N ARG A 208 -12.24 8.00 16.99
CA ARG A 208 -11.13 7.96 17.94
C ARG A 208 -9.99 8.92 17.57
N LEU A 209 -10.15 9.74 16.53
CA LEU A 209 -9.13 10.69 16.10
C LEU A 209 -8.62 11.60 17.24
N PRO A 210 -9.44 12.10 18.18
CA PRO A 210 -8.94 12.88 19.31
C PRO A 210 -7.98 12.12 20.25
N GLU A 211 -8.12 10.79 20.34
CA GLU A 211 -7.25 9.92 21.14
C GLU A 211 -5.96 9.53 20.42
N LEU A 212 -5.85 9.83 19.12
CA LEU A 212 -4.78 9.31 18.27
C LEU A 212 -3.40 9.66 18.83
N HIS A 213 -3.18 10.87 19.36
CA HIS A 213 -1.88 11.27 19.89
C HIS A 213 -1.41 10.32 21.02
N PHE A 214 -2.30 9.98 21.96
CA PHE A 214 -1.98 9.11 23.09
C PHE A 214 -1.64 7.70 22.61
N ILE A 215 -2.36 7.22 21.58
CA ILE A 215 -2.10 5.93 20.97
C ILE A 215 -0.75 5.92 20.25
N LEU A 216 -0.43 6.97 19.48
CA LEU A 216 0.83 7.04 18.75
C LEU A 216 2.04 7.08 19.70
N ARG A 217 1.91 7.71 20.88
CA ARG A 217 2.95 7.71 21.91
C ARG A 217 3.10 6.38 22.65
N SER A 218 2.08 5.51 22.62
CA SER A 218 2.14 4.24 23.35
C SER A 218 2.92 3.16 22.61
N PHE A 219 3.19 3.34 21.31
CA PHE A 219 4.03 2.42 20.54
C PHE A 219 5.45 2.39 21.08
N ALA A 220 5.98 1.18 21.29
CA ALA A 220 7.36 1.02 21.67
C ALA A 220 8.29 1.45 20.52
N PRO A 221 9.49 1.98 20.83
CA PRO A 221 10.52 2.28 19.84
C PRO A 221 10.82 1.12 18.86
N SER A 222 10.82 -0.12 19.36
CA SER A 222 11.01 -1.33 18.55
C SER A 222 9.92 -1.51 17.50
N ASP A 223 8.68 -1.25 17.88
CA ASP A 223 7.51 -1.45 17.03
C ASP A 223 7.48 -0.41 15.91
N ILE A 224 7.84 0.84 16.24
CA ILE A 224 7.97 1.93 15.26
C ILE A 224 9.06 1.58 14.23
N LEU A 225 10.22 1.09 14.68
CA LEU A 225 11.28 0.66 13.76
C LEU A 225 10.84 -0.51 12.88
N GLU A 226 10.13 -1.48 13.44
CA GLU A 226 9.64 -2.63 12.70
C GLU A 226 8.58 -2.22 11.67
N MET A 227 7.61 -1.37 12.03
CA MET A 227 6.63 -0.83 11.09
C MET A 227 7.30 -0.08 9.91
N ARG A 228 8.31 0.74 10.19
CA ARG A 228 9.09 1.43 9.15
C ARG A 228 9.86 0.46 8.25
N ARG A 229 10.46 -0.58 8.84
CA ARG A 229 11.19 -1.62 8.10
C ARG A 229 10.27 -2.41 7.18
N GLN A 230 9.11 -2.81 7.69
CA GLN A 230 8.09 -3.53 6.92
C GLN A 230 7.52 -2.65 5.80
N GLY A 231 7.27 -1.37 6.06
CA GLY A 231 6.85 -0.42 5.04
C GLY A 231 7.87 -0.21 3.93
N ARG A 232 9.17 -0.09 4.28
CA ARG A 232 10.27 -0.03 3.31
C ARG A 232 10.36 -1.31 2.49
N PHE A 233 10.32 -2.48 3.13
CA PHE A 233 10.35 -3.77 2.47
C PHE A 233 9.18 -3.92 1.48
N LEU A 234 7.96 -3.60 1.91
CA LEU A 234 6.77 -3.68 1.07
C LEU A 234 6.91 -2.77 -0.16
N LEU A 235 7.32 -1.51 0.05
CA LEU A 235 7.50 -0.56 -1.05
C LEU A 235 8.52 -1.09 -2.07
N GLU A 236 9.73 -1.44 -1.61
CA GLU A 236 10.84 -1.83 -2.49
C GLU A 236 10.53 -3.09 -3.31
N ASN A 237 9.83 -4.06 -2.73
CA ASN A 237 9.62 -5.36 -3.36
C ASN A 237 8.31 -5.45 -4.16
N TYR A 238 7.34 -4.55 -3.92
CA TYR A 238 6.01 -4.69 -4.53
C TYR A 238 5.47 -3.43 -5.21
N LEU A 239 5.94 -2.22 -4.85
CA LEU A 239 5.25 -0.98 -5.25
C LEU A 239 6.15 0.15 -5.80
N ILE A 240 7.49 -0.01 -5.77
CA ILE A 240 8.42 1.13 -5.95
C ILE A 240 8.43 1.73 -7.36
N ASP A 241 8.26 0.92 -8.41
CA ASP A 241 8.31 1.34 -9.82
C ASP A 241 7.49 0.42 -10.74
N LYS A 242 7.32 0.82 -12.01
CA LYS A 242 6.52 0.10 -13.01
C LYS A 242 6.94 -1.35 -13.21
N LYS A 243 8.24 -1.65 -13.13
CA LYS A 243 8.74 -3.02 -13.32
C LYS A 243 8.30 -3.89 -12.15
N VAL A 244 8.58 -3.44 -10.93
CA VAL A 244 8.23 -4.16 -9.70
C VAL A 244 6.73 -4.34 -9.58
N VAL A 245 5.95 -3.31 -9.90
CA VAL A 245 4.48 -3.37 -9.90
C VAL A 245 3.96 -4.37 -10.94
N ALA A 246 4.51 -4.38 -12.16
CA ALA A 246 4.11 -5.34 -13.19
C ALA A 246 4.45 -6.79 -12.79
N GLU A 247 5.65 -7.03 -12.26
CA GLU A 247 6.06 -8.34 -11.76
C GLU A 247 5.16 -8.82 -10.62
N THR A 248 4.82 -7.93 -9.68
CA THR A 248 3.91 -8.21 -8.56
C THR A 248 2.51 -8.51 -9.05
N LEU A 249 1.98 -7.73 -10.00
CA LEU A 249 0.65 -7.96 -10.57
C LEU A 249 0.58 -9.31 -11.29
N ILE A 250 1.61 -9.64 -12.09
CA ILE A 250 1.69 -10.94 -12.77
C ILE A 250 1.77 -12.07 -11.73
N ALA A 251 2.56 -11.92 -10.68
CA ALA A 251 2.66 -12.91 -9.60
C ALA A 251 1.33 -13.11 -8.86
N ALA A 252 0.63 -12.02 -8.52
CA ALA A 252 -0.68 -12.06 -7.87
C ALA A 252 -1.73 -12.77 -8.74
N LEU A 253 -1.77 -12.45 -10.03
CA LEU A 253 -2.68 -13.11 -10.98
C LEU A 253 -2.34 -14.59 -11.18
N ARG A 254 -1.05 -14.94 -11.31
CA ARG A 254 -0.57 -16.32 -11.40
C ARG A 254 -0.98 -17.14 -10.17
N PHE A 255 -0.76 -16.59 -8.98
CA PHE A 255 -1.16 -17.21 -7.72
C PHE A 255 -2.66 -17.47 -7.69
N ARG A 256 -3.48 -16.48 -8.09
CA ARG A 256 -4.94 -16.62 -8.09
C ARG A 256 -5.44 -17.72 -9.03
N ILE A 257 -4.83 -17.88 -10.20
CA ILE A 257 -5.23 -18.92 -11.17
C ILE A 257 -4.52 -20.27 -10.96
N GLY A 258 -3.66 -20.38 -9.94
CA GLY A 258 -2.91 -21.60 -9.65
C GLY A 258 -1.81 -21.92 -10.67
N VAL A 259 -1.35 -20.94 -11.44
CA VAL A 259 -0.22 -21.11 -12.36
C VAL A 259 1.08 -20.90 -11.57
N PRO A 260 2.01 -21.86 -11.55
CA PRO A 260 3.26 -21.70 -10.82
C PRO A 260 4.06 -20.52 -11.38
N GLY A 261 4.70 -19.77 -10.48
CA GLY A 261 5.69 -18.77 -10.87
C GLY A 261 6.89 -19.41 -11.55
N GLU A 262 7.65 -18.58 -12.27
CA GLU A 262 8.94 -19.00 -12.80
C GLU A 262 9.83 -19.40 -11.62
N GLN A 263 10.29 -20.66 -11.61
CA GLN A 263 11.18 -21.12 -10.55
C GLN A 263 12.48 -20.34 -10.67
N ALA A 264 12.83 -19.55 -9.64
CA ALA A 264 14.11 -18.87 -9.61
C ALA A 264 15.20 -19.93 -9.79
N ALA A 265 16.01 -19.79 -10.84
CA ALA A 265 17.14 -20.68 -11.07
C ALA A 265 17.99 -20.67 -9.79
N ALA A 266 18.30 -21.85 -9.26
CA ALA A 266 19.14 -21.95 -8.08
C ALA A 266 20.51 -21.32 -8.39
N VAL A 267 20.73 -20.10 -7.89
CA VAL A 267 22.02 -19.43 -8.01
C VAL A 267 22.88 -19.91 -6.86
N GLN A 268 24.03 -20.52 -7.18
CA GLN A 268 25.01 -20.89 -6.17
C GLN A 268 25.49 -19.60 -5.46
N GLY A 269 25.26 -19.51 -4.16
CA GLY A 269 25.71 -18.36 -3.38
C GLY A 269 27.23 -18.29 -3.36
N ASN A 270 27.79 -17.11 -3.63
CA ASN A 270 29.21 -16.87 -3.43
C ASN A 270 29.50 -16.86 -1.92
N PRO A 271 30.32 -17.77 -1.39
CA PRO A 271 30.64 -17.79 0.03
C PRO A 271 31.32 -16.47 0.41
N LEU A 272 30.79 -15.81 1.44
CA LEU A 272 31.33 -14.55 1.97
C LEU A 272 32.80 -14.72 2.44
N PHE A 273 33.13 -15.93 2.90
CA PHE A 273 34.47 -16.32 3.28
C PHE A 273 35.09 -17.12 2.14
N SER A 274 36.06 -16.51 1.45
CA SER A 274 36.62 -17.03 0.22
C SER A 274 37.26 -18.42 0.33
N ASN A 275 37.59 -18.88 1.55
CA ASN A 275 38.37 -20.09 1.79
C ASN A 275 37.92 -20.94 3.00
N GLN A 276 36.71 -20.74 3.55
CA GLN A 276 36.23 -21.57 4.67
C GLN A 276 34.83 -22.11 4.38
N GLN A 277 34.67 -23.43 4.46
CA GLN A 277 33.37 -24.07 4.49
C GLN A 277 32.60 -23.50 5.69
N PHE A 278 31.68 -22.58 5.42
CA PHE A 278 30.71 -22.16 6.41
C PHE A 278 29.70 -23.30 6.57
N THR A 279 29.90 -24.13 7.58
CA THR A 279 28.85 -25.01 8.07
C THR A 279 28.00 -24.18 9.01
N ALA A 280 26.74 -23.90 8.62
CA ALA A 280 25.81 -23.27 9.54
C ALA A 280 25.76 -24.13 10.82
N PRO A 281 25.88 -23.54 12.02
CA PRO A 281 25.70 -24.30 13.24
C PRO A 281 24.33 -24.98 13.16
N HIS A 282 24.29 -26.30 13.36
CA HIS A 282 23.05 -27.04 13.43
C HIS A 282 22.20 -26.40 14.53
N LEU A 283 21.21 -25.59 14.13
CA LEU A 283 20.11 -25.22 15.00
C LEU A 283 19.36 -26.52 15.24
N VAL A 284 19.68 -27.19 16.35
CA VAL A 284 18.84 -28.25 16.88
C VAL A 284 17.50 -27.58 17.12
N LEU A 285 16.51 -27.88 16.27
CA LEU A 285 15.13 -27.55 16.56
C LEU A 285 14.85 -28.15 17.94
N VAL A 286 14.70 -27.29 18.94
CA VAL A 286 14.19 -27.72 20.23
C VAL A 286 12.86 -28.36 19.92
N LYS A 287 12.80 -29.69 20.08
CA LYS A 287 11.58 -30.46 19.92
C LYS A 287 10.54 -29.75 20.79
N PRO A 288 9.36 -29.35 20.27
CA PRO A 288 8.31 -28.86 21.15
C PRO A 288 8.10 -29.90 22.24
N LEU A 289 8.03 -29.46 23.50
CA LEU A 289 7.69 -30.35 24.61
C LEU A 289 6.38 -31.02 24.23
N ASP A 290 6.40 -32.35 24.08
CA ASP A 290 5.18 -33.11 23.90
C ASP A 290 4.28 -32.76 25.10
N GLU A 291 3.09 -32.22 24.83
CA GLU A 291 2.05 -31.99 25.84
C GLU A 291 1.67 -33.35 26.43
N GLU A 292 2.36 -33.73 27.50
CA GLU A 292 2.03 -34.91 28.28
C GLU A 292 0.73 -34.60 29.04
N TYR A 293 -0.37 -35.09 28.50
CA TYR A 293 -1.69 -35.09 29.12
C TYR A 293 -1.61 -35.60 30.56
N LEU A 294 -1.85 -34.72 31.52
CA LEU A 294 -2.46 -35.01 32.82
C LEU A 294 -3.35 -33.84 33.25
#